data_AF-A0A2N1MDM0-F1
#
_entry.id   AF-A0A2N1MDM0-F1
#
_cell.length_a   1.000
_cell.length_b   1.000
_cell.length_c   1.000
_cell.angle_alpha   90.00
_cell.angle_beta   90.00
_cell.angle_gamma   90.00
#
_symmetry.space_group_name_H-M   'P 1'
#
loop_
_entity.id
_entity.type
_entity.pdbx_description
1 polymer ?
#
loop_
_entity_poly.entity_id
_entity_poly.type
_entity_poly.pdbx_seq_one_letter_code
_entity_poly.pdbx_strand_id
1 'polypeptide(L)'
;MKIKVFELFGFDNQNIYLLFNLIENIGQNLNYLSIHQISDSFTNNIETSLIVLQNLGQILPFKLGYLDLNLMIENASDFEIFLKNSQNTFINRLCIKIMIREGDDILLYIKEYIMKKKRVKHLSFKVNNNDLFFLKDEVKEFELYNIKVQSFYYFSSTLFVSCIKRKMY
;
A
#
# COMPACT_ATOMS: atom_id res chain seq x y z
N MET A 1 -8.44 9.71 21.22
CA MET A 1 -8.09 9.46 19.80
C MET A 1 -9.25 8.72 19.15
N LYS A 2 -10.02 9.36 18.27
CA LYS A 2 -11.03 8.66 17.44
C LYS A 2 -10.28 8.07 16.26
N ILE A 3 -9.96 6.79 16.34
CA ILE A 3 -9.26 6.10 15.26
C ILE A 3 -10.21 6.01 14.07
N LYS A 4 -9.80 6.55 12.91
CA LYS A 4 -10.57 6.43 11.67
C LYS A 4 -9.91 5.42 10.74
N VAL A 5 -10.72 4.48 10.28
CA VAL A 5 -10.35 3.34 9.44
C VAL A 5 -11.15 3.47 8.15
N PHE A 6 -10.48 3.38 7.02
CA PHE A 6 -11.13 3.29 5.72
C PHE A 6 -10.69 2.06 4.95
N GLU A 7 -11.67 1.42 4.33
CA GLU A 7 -11.49 0.27 3.47
C GLU A 7 -12.34 0.48 2.22
N LEU A 8 -11.72 0.41 1.05
CA LEU A 8 -12.39 0.50 -0.24
C LEU A 8 -12.05 -0.75 -1.05
N PHE A 9 -13.09 -1.46 -1.46
CA PHE A 9 -13.01 -2.77 -2.09
C PHE A 9 -13.80 -2.75 -3.40
N GLY A 10 -13.13 -2.98 -4.53
CA GLY A 10 -13.75 -2.92 -5.86
C GLY A 10 -14.31 -1.54 -6.17
N PHE A 11 -13.50 -0.66 -6.75
CA PHE A 11 -13.85 0.74 -6.94
C PHE A 11 -13.74 1.18 -8.39
N ASP A 12 -14.44 2.28 -8.68
CA ASP A 12 -14.37 3.03 -9.92
C ASP A 12 -13.87 4.48 -9.65
N ASN A 13 -13.87 5.30 -10.70
CA ASN A 13 -13.43 6.69 -10.63
C ASN A 13 -14.27 7.52 -9.63
N GLN A 14 -15.57 7.29 -9.51
CA GLN A 14 -16.41 8.08 -8.59
C GLN A 14 -16.08 7.75 -7.14
N ASN A 15 -16.00 6.47 -6.83
CA ASN A 15 -15.70 5.99 -5.47
C ASN A 15 -14.32 6.45 -4.99
N ILE A 16 -13.32 6.46 -5.87
CA ILE A 16 -11.96 6.86 -5.48
C ILE A 16 -11.84 8.36 -5.16
N TYR A 17 -12.48 9.24 -5.93
CA TYR A 17 -12.48 10.68 -5.63
C TYR A 17 -13.22 11.00 -4.33
N LEU A 18 -14.32 10.29 -4.03
CA LEU A 18 -14.99 10.41 -2.74
C LEU A 18 -14.09 9.99 -1.59
N LEU A 19 -13.34 8.89 -1.74
CA LEU A 19 -12.36 8.46 -0.74
C LEU A 19 -11.26 9.52 -0.53
N PHE A 20 -10.75 10.14 -1.60
CA PHE A 20 -9.75 11.20 -1.48
C PHE A 20 -10.26 12.40 -0.68
N ASN A 21 -11.47 12.90 -1.00
CA ASN A 21 -12.09 13.99 -0.24
C ASN A 21 -12.25 13.62 1.25
N LEU A 22 -12.57 12.36 1.55
CA LEU A 22 -12.68 11.87 2.93
C LEU A 22 -11.32 11.81 3.63
N ILE A 23 -10.27 11.36 2.95
CA ILE A 23 -8.90 11.33 3.49
C ILE A 23 -8.44 12.76 3.82
N GLU A 24 -8.64 13.71 2.90
CA GLU A 24 -8.28 15.12 3.12
C GLU A 24 -9.05 15.75 4.28
N ASN A 25 -10.36 15.51 4.36
CA ASN A 25 -11.19 16.03 5.44
C ASN A 25 -10.77 15.49 6.81
N ILE A 26 -10.44 14.20 6.88
CA ILE A 26 -9.93 13.58 8.11
C ILE A 26 -8.53 14.09 8.45
N GLY A 27 -7.72 14.31 7.43
CA GLY A 27 -6.33 14.72 7.51
C GLY A 27 -5.52 13.79 8.43
N GLN A 28 -4.84 14.39 9.39
CA GLN A 28 -3.91 13.71 10.30
C GLN A 28 -4.56 12.72 11.28
N ASN A 29 -5.90 12.64 11.32
CA ASN A 29 -6.60 11.69 12.19
C ASN A 29 -6.78 10.30 11.55
N LEU A 30 -6.43 10.13 10.26
CA LEU A 30 -6.49 8.86 9.57
C LEU A 30 -5.36 7.95 10.09
N ASN A 31 -5.70 6.71 10.45
CA ASN A 31 -4.70 5.77 10.98
C ASN A 31 -4.61 4.47 10.17
N TYR A 32 -5.71 4.07 9.54
CA TYR A 32 -5.79 2.84 8.74
C TYR A 32 -6.45 3.13 7.41
N LEU A 33 -5.78 2.73 6.33
CA LEU A 33 -6.31 2.83 4.97
C LEU A 33 -6.05 1.52 4.23
N SER A 34 -7.09 1.00 3.58
CA SER A 34 -7.02 -0.17 2.70
C SER A 34 -7.74 0.12 1.40
N ILE A 35 -7.09 -0.10 0.26
CA ILE A 35 -7.66 0.09 -1.09
C ILE A 35 -7.34 -1.15 -1.93
N HIS A 36 -8.38 -1.88 -2.31
CA HIS A 36 -8.25 -3.18 -2.94
C HIS A 36 -9.07 -3.25 -4.22
N GLN A 37 -8.39 -3.57 -5.31
CA GLN A 37 -9.06 -3.95 -6.54
C GLN A 37 -9.51 -5.40 -6.50
N ILE A 38 -10.79 -5.62 -6.82
CA ILE A 38 -11.46 -6.94 -6.76
C ILE A 38 -11.91 -7.41 -8.15
N SER A 39 -11.91 -6.53 -9.16
CA SER A 39 -12.48 -6.83 -10.48
C SER A 39 -11.61 -7.78 -11.33
N ASP A 40 -12.27 -8.62 -12.12
CA ASP A 40 -11.65 -9.55 -13.08
C ASP A 40 -11.19 -8.86 -14.39
N SER A 41 -11.62 -7.62 -14.65
CA SER A 41 -11.24 -6.87 -15.86
C SER A 41 -9.96 -6.10 -15.65
N PHE A 42 -8.84 -6.66 -16.12
CA PHE A 42 -7.52 -6.05 -15.94
C PHE A 42 -7.42 -4.62 -16.49
N THR A 43 -8.07 -4.31 -17.62
CA THR A 43 -7.94 -3.00 -18.30
C THR A 43 -8.58 -1.85 -17.53
N ASN A 44 -9.83 -1.98 -17.09
CA ASN A 44 -10.51 -0.91 -16.33
C ASN A 44 -9.87 -0.69 -14.95
N ASN A 45 -9.23 -1.74 -14.43
CA ASN A 45 -8.55 -1.72 -13.14
C ASN A 45 -7.23 -0.95 -13.16
N ILE A 46 -6.56 -0.89 -14.31
CA ILE A 46 -5.34 -0.10 -14.47
C ILE A 46 -5.66 1.39 -14.31
N GLU A 47 -6.64 1.90 -15.05
CA GLU A 47 -6.97 3.33 -15.05
C GLU A 47 -7.27 3.83 -13.64
N THR A 48 -8.15 3.11 -12.92
CA THR A 48 -8.49 3.41 -11.53
C THR A 48 -7.28 3.30 -10.59
N SER A 49 -6.42 2.29 -10.76
CA SER A 49 -5.17 2.15 -9.98
C SER A 49 -4.17 3.28 -10.25
N LEU A 50 -4.08 3.77 -11.49
CA LEU A 50 -3.23 4.92 -11.83
C LEU A 50 -3.71 6.18 -11.11
N ILE A 51 -5.02 6.41 -11.04
CA ILE A 51 -5.60 7.51 -10.26
C ILE A 51 -5.20 7.39 -8.78
N VAL A 52 -5.22 6.18 -8.21
CA VAL A 52 -4.72 5.93 -6.84
C VAL A 52 -3.25 6.34 -6.72
N LEU A 53 -2.38 5.83 -7.58
CA LEU A 53 -0.93 6.04 -7.45
C LEU A 53 -0.51 7.50 -7.63
N GLN A 54 -1.16 8.23 -8.55
CA GLN A 54 -0.85 9.63 -8.82
C GLN A 54 -1.27 10.57 -7.68
N ASN A 55 -2.42 10.32 -7.04
CA ASN A 55 -3.04 11.25 -6.11
C ASN A 55 -2.83 10.86 -4.64
N LEU A 56 -2.92 9.57 -4.31
CA LEU A 56 -3.01 9.12 -2.92
C LEU A 56 -1.83 9.60 -2.08
N GLY A 57 -0.61 9.50 -2.61
CA GLY A 57 0.60 9.85 -1.86
C GLY A 57 0.64 11.30 -1.38
N GLN A 58 -0.02 12.23 -2.08
CA GLN A 58 -0.04 13.66 -1.77
C GLN A 58 -0.97 14.01 -0.60
N ILE A 59 -2.03 13.21 -0.42
CA ILE A 59 -3.09 13.44 0.56
C ILE A 59 -2.95 12.56 1.81
N LEU A 60 -1.97 11.65 1.86
CA LEU A 60 -1.73 10.82 3.04
C LEU A 60 -1.31 11.70 4.23
N PRO A 61 -1.75 11.34 5.46
CA PRO A 61 -1.24 11.99 6.66
C PRO A 61 0.25 11.69 6.86
N PHE A 62 0.95 12.47 7.68
CA PHE A 62 2.38 12.26 7.95
C PHE A 62 2.68 10.92 8.62
N LYS A 63 1.66 10.27 9.21
CA LYS A 63 1.81 8.99 9.88
C LYS A 63 0.58 8.11 9.70
N LEU A 64 0.80 6.86 9.33
CA LEU A 64 -0.21 5.81 9.30
C LEU A 64 0.20 4.63 10.19
N GLY A 65 -0.77 4.07 10.90
CA GLY A 65 -0.64 2.79 11.58
C GLY A 65 -0.60 1.62 10.60
N TYR A 66 -1.33 1.72 9.49
CA TYR A 66 -1.45 0.69 8.46
C TYR A 66 -1.86 1.29 7.11
N LEU A 67 -1.19 0.85 6.05
CA LEU A 67 -1.59 1.11 4.66
C LEU A 67 -1.56 -0.22 3.89
N ASP A 68 -2.66 -0.55 3.22
CA ASP A 68 -2.79 -1.75 2.40
C ASP A 68 -3.31 -1.41 1.01
N LEU A 69 -2.55 -1.77 -0.01
CA LEU A 69 -2.84 -1.46 -1.41
C LEU A 69 -2.78 -2.75 -2.22
N ASN A 70 -3.85 -3.06 -2.93
CA ASN A 70 -3.91 -4.15 -3.91
C ASN A 70 -4.38 -3.57 -5.25
N LEU A 71 -3.43 -3.34 -6.16
CA LEU A 71 -3.61 -2.54 -7.37
C LEU A 71 -3.12 -3.28 -8.62
N MET A 72 -3.54 -2.82 -9.80
CA MET A 72 -3.09 -3.31 -11.11
C MET A 72 -2.44 -2.18 -11.89
N ILE A 73 -1.26 -2.39 -12.48
CA ILE A 73 -0.54 -1.37 -13.25
C ILE A 73 0.03 -1.94 -14.55
N GLU A 74 0.37 -1.07 -15.49
CA GLU A 74 1.04 -1.46 -16.74
C GLU A 74 2.55 -1.60 -16.51
N ASN A 75 3.18 -0.57 -15.93
CA ASN A 75 4.63 -0.48 -15.75
C ASN A 75 5.02 -0.10 -14.32
N ALA A 76 6.29 -0.34 -13.96
CA ALA A 76 6.78 -0.07 -12.60
C ALA A 76 6.92 1.43 -12.29
N SER A 77 7.06 2.28 -13.32
CA SER A 77 7.24 3.72 -13.16
C SER A 77 5.99 4.41 -12.60
N ASP A 78 4.80 3.89 -12.92
CA ASP A 78 3.54 4.32 -12.33
C ASP A 78 3.55 4.19 -10.80
N PHE A 79 4.15 3.11 -10.29
CA PHE A 79 4.28 2.88 -8.86
C PHE A 79 5.33 3.80 -8.21
N GLU A 80 6.39 4.16 -8.95
CA GLU A 80 7.40 5.10 -8.48
C GLU A 80 6.79 6.48 -8.15
N ILE A 81 5.80 6.93 -8.94
CA ILE A 81 5.08 8.19 -8.69
C ILE A 81 4.47 8.21 -7.29
N PHE A 82 3.79 7.13 -6.89
CA PHE A 82 3.22 7.00 -5.55
C PHE A 82 4.28 7.06 -4.46
N LEU A 83 5.42 6.39 -4.67
CA LEU A 83 6.51 6.38 -3.70
C LEU A 83 7.13 7.77 -3.51
N LYS A 84 7.33 8.51 -4.60
CA LYS A 84 7.80 9.91 -4.58
C LYS A 84 6.80 10.82 -3.86
N ASN A 85 5.53 10.74 -4.22
CA ASN A 85 4.49 11.60 -3.65
C ASN A 85 4.27 11.32 -2.16
N SER A 86 4.40 10.06 -1.73
CA SER A 86 4.19 9.67 -0.33
C SER A 86 5.44 9.77 0.54
N GLN A 87 6.56 10.33 0.06
CA GLN A 87 7.87 10.31 0.74
C GLN A 87 7.87 10.86 2.18
N ASN A 88 6.96 11.80 2.48
CA ASN A 88 6.85 12.44 3.80
C ASN A 88 5.98 11.67 4.80
N THR A 89 5.37 10.55 4.38
CA THR A 89 4.53 9.73 5.26
C THR A 89 5.36 8.65 5.95
N PHE A 90 5.19 8.46 7.25
CA PHE A 90 5.71 7.29 7.97
C PHE A 90 4.62 6.23 8.10
N ILE A 91 4.91 4.97 7.77
CA ILE A 91 3.92 3.90 7.76
C ILE A 91 4.40 2.78 8.67
N ASN A 92 3.69 2.52 9.77
CA ASN A 92 4.11 1.46 10.70
C ASN A 92 4.01 0.05 10.07
N ARG A 93 3.00 -0.18 9.22
CA ARG A 93 2.77 -1.45 8.51
C ARG A 93 2.31 -1.13 7.09
N LEU A 94 3.12 -1.51 6.11
CA LEU A 94 2.83 -1.30 4.69
C LEU A 94 2.62 -2.66 4.03
N CYS A 95 1.46 -2.84 3.41
CA CYS A 95 1.08 -4.02 2.67
C CYS A 95 0.79 -3.60 1.22
N ILE A 96 1.50 -4.17 0.27
CA ILE A 96 1.37 -3.82 -1.14
C ILE A 96 1.33 -5.12 -1.95
N LYS A 97 0.27 -5.26 -2.75
CA LYS A 97 0.18 -6.23 -3.83
C LYS A 97 -0.02 -5.48 -5.13
N ILE A 98 0.84 -5.76 -6.09
CA ILE A 98 0.78 -5.18 -7.43
C ILE A 98 0.65 -6.33 -8.42
N MET A 99 -0.36 -6.26 -9.28
CA MET A 99 -0.39 -7.02 -10.52
C MET A 99 0.18 -6.13 -11.63
N ILE A 100 1.20 -6.59 -12.35
CA ILE A 100 1.88 -5.81 -13.38
C ILE A 100 1.99 -6.62 -14.68
N ARG A 101 1.76 -5.96 -15.82
CA ARG A 101 1.89 -6.57 -17.16
C ARG A 101 3.35 -6.65 -17.61
N GLU A 102 4.10 -5.55 -17.50
CA GLU A 102 5.49 -5.49 -17.96
C GLU A 102 6.47 -5.62 -16.79
N GLY A 103 7.43 -6.54 -16.92
CA GLY A 103 8.26 -7.06 -15.84
C GLY A 103 9.44 -6.20 -15.42
N ASP A 104 9.23 -4.90 -15.21
CA ASP A 104 10.25 -4.05 -14.58
C ASP A 104 10.40 -4.40 -13.09
N ASP A 105 11.62 -4.30 -12.57
CA ASP A 105 11.92 -4.66 -11.18
C ASP A 105 11.44 -3.58 -10.19
N ILE A 106 10.14 -3.61 -9.85
CA ILE A 106 9.52 -2.74 -8.84
C ILE A 106 10.28 -2.80 -7.50
N LEU A 107 10.97 -3.91 -7.19
CA LEU A 107 11.71 -4.06 -5.94
C LEU A 107 12.81 -3.00 -5.81
N LEU A 108 13.42 -2.55 -6.91
CA LEU A 108 14.40 -1.46 -6.91
C LEU A 108 13.81 -0.17 -6.34
N TYR A 109 12.59 0.17 -6.73
CA TYR A 109 11.90 1.35 -6.20
C TYR A 109 11.52 1.18 -4.73
N ILE A 110 11.09 -0.02 -4.31
CA ILE A 110 10.85 -0.30 -2.89
C ILE A 110 12.14 -0.12 -2.08
N LYS A 111 13.27 -0.64 -2.55
CA LYS A 111 14.57 -0.45 -1.88
C LYS A 111 14.93 1.03 -1.79
N GLU A 112 14.79 1.78 -2.87
CA GLU A 112 15.19 3.18 -2.93
C GLU A 112 14.33 4.08 -2.02
N TYR A 113 13.00 3.97 -2.12
CA TYR A 113 12.08 4.92 -1.50
C TYR A 113 11.50 4.43 -0.16
N ILE A 114 11.50 3.12 0.12
CA ILE A 114 11.02 2.57 1.38
C ILE A 114 12.19 2.17 2.28
N MET A 115 13.09 1.31 1.79
CA MET A 115 14.16 0.73 2.60
C MET A 115 15.20 1.76 3.01
N LYS A 116 15.84 2.43 2.04
CA LYS A 116 16.88 3.43 2.31
C LYS A 116 16.34 4.64 3.07
N LYS A 117 15.08 5.02 2.84
CA LYS A 117 14.41 6.12 3.54
C LYS A 117 13.90 5.75 4.94
N LYS A 118 13.92 4.46 5.33
CA LYS A 118 13.54 3.97 6.67
C LYS A 118 12.16 4.43 7.17
N ARG A 119 11.20 4.60 6.25
CA ARG A 119 9.86 5.13 6.58
C ARG A 119 8.81 4.06 6.90
N VAL A 120 9.20 2.78 6.88
CA VAL A 120 8.34 1.63 7.15
C VAL A 120 8.95 0.74 8.24
N LYS A 121 8.14 0.20 9.16
CA LYS A 121 8.62 -0.81 10.15
C LYS A 121 8.35 -2.24 9.73
N HIS A 122 7.18 -2.51 9.15
CA HIS A 122 6.79 -3.82 8.67
C HIS A 122 6.36 -3.73 7.22
N LEU A 123 6.90 -4.60 6.38
CA LEU A 123 6.63 -4.61 4.94
C LEU A 123 6.10 -5.98 4.52
N SER A 124 4.96 -5.97 3.82
CA SER A 124 4.50 -7.09 3.02
C SER A 124 4.41 -6.61 1.57
N PHE A 125 5.17 -7.24 0.68
CA PHE A 125 5.26 -6.81 -0.71
C PHE A 125 5.16 -8.00 -1.64
N LYS A 126 4.19 -7.96 -2.55
CA LYS A 126 3.95 -9.01 -3.53
C LYS A 126 3.75 -8.41 -4.92
N VAL A 127 4.48 -8.92 -5.90
CA VAL A 127 4.33 -8.55 -7.31
C VAL A 127 3.92 -9.78 -8.08
N ASN A 128 2.78 -9.70 -8.78
CA ASN A 128 2.17 -10.86 -9.44
C ASN A 128 2.06 -12.04 -8.46
N ASN A 129 2.76 -13.15 -8.73
CA ASN A 129 2.79 -14.33 -7.86
C ASN A 129 4.01 -14.39 -6.92
N ASN A 130 4.91 -13.41 -6.99
CA ASN A 130 6.16 -13.38 -6.25
C ASN A 130 6.01 -12.56 -4.96
N ASP A 131 6.07 -13.22 -3.81
CA ASP A 131 6.06 -12.58 -2.48
C ASP A 131 7.51 -12.39 -2.00
N LEU A 132 7.85 -11.15 -1.64
CA LEU A 132 9.17 -10.75 -1.17
C LEU A 132 9.63 -11.62 0.01
N PHE A 133 8.70 -12.08 0.85
CA PHE A 133 9.00 -12.89 2.02
C PHE A 133 9.76 -14.20 1.69
N PHE A 134 9.57 -14.76 0.49
CA PHE A 134 10.25 -15.99 0.10
C PHE A 134 11.65 -15.76 -0.47
N LEU A 135 12.03 -14.51 -0.76
CA LEU A 135 13.36 -14.14 -1.24
C LEU A 135 14.30 -13.92 -0.05
N LYS A 136 14.88 -15.01 0.47
CA LYS A 136 15.61 -14.99 1.76
C LYS A 136 16.74 -13.96 1.83
N ASP A 137 17.49 -13.77 0.75
CA ASP A 137 18.62 -12.83 0.76
C ASP A 137 18.14 -11.38 0.71
N GLU A 138 17.06 -11.12 -0.04
CA GLU A 138 16.36 -9.84 -0.02
C GLU A 138 15.82 -9.53 1.38
N VAL A 139 15.14 -10.47 2.03
CA VAL A 139 14.62 -10.29 3.40
C VAL A 139 15.72 -9.91 4.38
N LYS A 140 16.89 -10.59 4.33
CA LYS A 140 18.04 -10.24 5.16
C LYS A 140 18.52 -8.82 4.89
N GLU A 141 18.52 -8.37 3.63
CA GLU A 141 18.89 -6.99 3.30
C GLU A 141 17.94 -5.98 3.95
N PHE A 142 16.62 -6.20 3.88
CA PHE A 142 15.64 -5.33 4.56
C PHE A 142 15.81 -5.33 6.09
N GLU A 143 16.16 -6.47 6.69
CA GLU A 143 16.42 -6.58 8.13
C GLU A 143 17.59 -5.70 8.59
N LEU A 144 18.63 -5.51 7.76
CA LEU A 144 19.74 -4.58 8.05
C LEU A 144 19.28 -3.12 8.18
N TYR A 145 18.12 -2.78 7.59
CA TYR A 145 17.48 -1.46 7.70
C TYR A 145 16.42 -1.39 8.81
N ASN A 146 16.32 -2.42 9.66
CA ASN A 146 15.30 -2.60 10.70
C ASN A 146 13.87 -2.68 10.14
N ILE A 147 13.71 -3.22 8.94
CA ILE A 147 12.40 -3.44 8.32
C ILE A 147 12.06 -4.92 8.42
N LYS A 148 10.98 -5.24 9.13
CA LYS A 148 10.50 -6.61 9.25
C LYS A 148 9.66 -6.98 8.03
N VAL A 149 10.20 -7.83 7.16
CA VAL A 149 9.43 -8.39 6.03
C VAL A 149 8.49 -9.49 6.54
N GLN A 150 7.24 -9.50 6.06
CA GLN A 150 6.22 -10.47 6.43
C GLN A 150 5.51 -10.98 5.18
N SER A 151 5.15 -12.27 5.15
CA SER A 151 4.37 -12.83 4.03
C SER A 151 3.05 -12.09 3.85
N PHE A 152 2.73 -11.78 2.60
CA PHE A 152 1.51 -11.08 2.24
C PHE A 152 0.26 -11.86 2.65
N TYR A 153 0.22 -13.19 2.51
CA TYR A 153 -0.96 -13.99 2.80
C TYR A 153 -1.36 -14.01 4.29
N TYR A 154 -0.37 -14.00 5.18
CA TYR A 154 -0.62 -13.96 6.62
C TYR A 154 -1.02 -12.56 7.09
N PHE A 155 -0.70 -11.51 6.32
CA PHE A 155 -0.79 -10.12 6.77
C PHE A 155 -1.90 -9.30 6.10
N SER A 156 -2.19 -9.56 4.81
CA SER A 156 -3.25 -8.92 4.00
C SER A 156 -4.66 -9.42 4.31
N SER A 157 -4.77 -10.46 5.15
CA SER A 157 -6.08 -11.00 5.47
C SER A 157 -6.90 -9.94 6.22
N THR A 158 -8.15 -9.77 5.80
CA THR A 158 -9.25 -9.07 6.49
C THR A 158 -9.34 -9.41 7.99
N LEU A 159 -8.66 -10.46 8.45
CA LEU A 159 -8.40 -10.79 9.85
C LEU A 159 -7.64 -9.70 10.62
N PHE A 160 -6.67 -9.00 10.04
CA PHE A 160 -5.94 -7.94 10.76
C PHE A 160 -6.85 -6.74 11.07
N VAL A 161 -7.59 -6.25 10.07
CA VAL A 161 -8.53 -5.13 10.29
C VAL A 161 -9.71 -5.56 11.18
N SER A 162 -10.24 -6.78 11.02
CA SER A 162 -11.27 -7.29 11.93
C SER A 162 -10.76 -7.48 13.37
N CYS A 163 -9.50 -7.86 13.57
CA CYS A 163 -8.87 -7.90 14.89
C CYS A 163 -8.67 -6.50 15.49
N ILE A 164 -8.39 -5.49 14.67
CA ILE A 164 -8.30 -4.09 15.13
C ILE A 164 -9.70 -3.56 15.48
N LYS A 165 -10.71 -3.81 14.64
CA LYS A 165 -12.11 -3.48 14.95
C LYS A 165 -12.56 -4.12 16.27
N ARG A 166 -12.19 -5.38 16.54
CA ARG A 166 -12.49 -6.08 17.81
C ARG A 166 -11.80 -5.51 19.05
N LYS A 167 -10.68 -4.79 18.90
CA LYS A 167 -9.99 -4.12 20.02
C LYS A 167 -10.46 -2.68 20.27
N MET A 168 -11.37 -2.18 19.42
CA MET A 168 -11.92 -0.82 19.50
C MET A 168 -13.30 -0.76 20.15
N TYR A 169 -13.90 -1.91 20.46
CA TYR A 169 -15.07 -2.10 21.31
C TYR A 169 -14.65 -2.81 22.59
#